data_AF-A0ABD0NAL8-F1
#
_entry.id   AF-A0ABD0NAL8-F1
#
_cell.length_a   1.000
_cell.length_b   1.000
_cell.length_c   1.000
_cell.angle_alpha   90.00
_cell.angle_beta   90.00
_cell.angle_gamma   90.00
#
_symmetry.space_group_name_H-M   'P 1'
#
loop_
_entity.id
_entity.type
_entity.pdbx_description
1 polymer ?
#
loop_
_entity_poly.entity_id
_entity_poly.type
_entity_poly.pdbx_seq_one_letter_code
_entity_poly.pdbx_strand_id
1 'polypeptide(L)' 'MLVFSPDFPSTSYKVLDDRIIILRAEKTDTSVYQCEASNRHGTLLVNTNVLVM' A
#
# COMPACT_ATOMS: atom_id res chain seq x y z
N MET A 1 -2.38 -7.46 11.69
CA MET A 1 -1.04 -7.06 11.22
C MET A 1 -1.17 -6.75 9.75
N LEU A 2 -0.74 -5.57 9.31
CA LEU A 2 -0.86 -5.16 7.91
C LEU A 2 0.36 -5.66 7.16
N VAL A 3 0.16 -6.68 6.32
CA VAL A 3 1.22 -7.25 5.51
C VAL A 3 1.24 -6.46 4.20
N PHE A 4 2.15 -5.49 4.11
CA PHE A 4 2.46 -4.85 2.84
C PHE A 4 3.46 -5.75 2.11
N SER A 5 3.07 -6.29 0.94
CA SER A 5 3.97 -7.08 0.10
C SER A 5 5.17 -6.22 -0.32
N PRO A 6 6.42 -6.58 0.03
CA PRO A 6 7.61 -5.77 -0.22
C PRO A 6 8.01 -5.69 -1.70
N ASP A 7 7.24 -6.29 -2.61
CA ASP A 7 7.61 -6.46 -4.02
C ASP A 7 7.36 -5.23 -4.91
N PHE A 8 7.03 -4.05 -4.33
CA PHE A 8 6.96 -2.79 -5.08
C PHE A 8 8.21 -1.95 -4.83
N PRO A 9 9.13 -1.87 -5.82
CA PRO A 9 10.34 -1.09 -5.72
C PRO A 9 10.05 0.37 -6.12
N SER A 10 9.36 1.13 -5.25
CA SER A 10 9.44 2.59 -5.34
C SER A 10 10.03 3.17 -4.06
N THR A 11 11.13 3.90 -4.20
CA THR A 11 11.89 4.49 -3.09
C THR A 11 11.14 5.65 -2.42
N SER A 12 9.91 5.97 -2.87
CA SER A 12 9.12 7.17 -2.54
C SER A 12 8.09 6.96 -1.42
N TYR A 13 7.85 5.73 -0.93
CA TYR A 13 6.85 5.48 0.10
C TYR A 13 7.44 5.11 1.47
N LYS A 14 6.72 5.54 2.52
CA LYS A 14 6.95 5.15 3.91
C LYS A 14 5.75 4.36 4.41
N VAL A 15 6.02 3.17 4.94
CA VAL A 15 5.02 2.38 5.66
C VAL A 15 5.10 2.75 7.15
N LEU A 16 3.97 3.14 7.72
CA LEU A 16 3.81 3.51 9.12
C LEU A 16 2.65 2.70 9.68
N ASP A 17 2.95 1.59 10.36
CA ASP A 17 1.98 0.67 10.95
C ASP A 17 0.82 0.31 10.01
N ASP A 18 -0.23 1.13 10.01
CA ASP A 18 -1.45 0.99 9.24
C ASP A 18 -1.63 1.88 8.02
N ARG A 19 -0.59 2.63 7.67
CA ARG A 19 -0.63 3.65 6.63
C ARG A 19 0.56 3.54 5.70
N ILE A 20 0.30 3.90 4.44
CA ILE A 20 1.34 4.19 3.45
C ILE A 20 1.31 5.69 3.18
N ILE A 21 2.49 6.31 3.21
CA ILE A 21 2.67 7.70 2.82
C ILE A 21 3.60 7.72 1.61
N ILE A 22 3.12 8.19 0.46
CA ILE A 22 3.90 8.39 -0.76
C ILE A 22 4.27 9.86 -0.83
N LEU A 23 5.56 10.19 -0.75
CA LEU A 23 6.06 11.57 -0.83
C LEU A 23 6.64 11.83 -2.21
N ARG A 24 6.27 12.95 -2.82
CA ARG A 24 6.63 13.29 -4.21
C ARG A 24 6.21 12.19 -5.19
N ALA A 25 4.91 11.88 -5.18
CA ALA A 25 4.37 10.85 -6.06
C ALA A 25 4.65 11.17 -7.53
N GLU A 26 5.15 10.17 -8.26
CA GLU A 26 5.44 10.25 -9.70
C GLU A 26 4.46 9.38 -10.49
N LYS A 27 4.42 9.54 -11.81
CA LYS A 27 3.53 8.74 -12.69
C LYS A 27 3.73 7.23 -12.51
N THR A 28 4.96 6.81 -12.20
CA THR A 28 5.33 5.42 -11.92
C THR A 28 4.70 4.87 -10.63
N ASP A 29 4.22 5.73 -9.73
CA ASP A 29 3.46 5.33 -8.54
C ASP A 29 1.97 5.07 -8.85
N THR A 30 1.53 5.20 -10.10
CA THR A 30 0.18 4.78 -10.52
C THR A 30 0.04 3.27 -10.42
N SER A 31 -0.75 2.79 -9.48
CA SER A 31 -0.91 1.36 -9.20
C SER A 31 -2.15 1.07 -8.35
N VAL A 32 -2.47 -0.20 -8.20
CA VAL A 32 -3.44 -0.69 -7.21
C VAL A 32 -2.69 -1.05 -5.93
N TYR A 33 -2.99 -0.33 -4.86
CA TYR A 33 -2.47 -0.58 -3.52
C TYR A 33 -3.45 -1.48 -2.76
N GLN A 34 -2.93 -2.52 -2.12
CA GLN A 34 -3.72 -3.48 -1.35
C GLN A 34 -3.33 -3.44 0.13
N CYS A 35 -4.33 -3.36 1.00
CA CYS A 35 -4.19 -3.40 2.44
C CYS A 35 -4.80 -4.71 2.97
N GLU A 36 -4.02 -5.47 3.73
CA GLU A 36 -4.46 -6.72 4.35
C GLU A 36 -4.57 -6.59 5.87
N ALA A 37 -5.79 -6.61 6.41
CA ALA A 37 -6.02 -6.62 7.85
C ALA A 37 -6.42 -8.02 8.35
N SER A 38 -5.52 -8.64 9.11
CA SER A 38 -5.70 -10.00 9.62
C SER A 38 -5.83 -10.03 11.15
N ASN A 39 -6.81 -10.81 11.65
CA ASN A 39 -7.00 -11.18 13.06
C ASN A 39 -7.33 -12.69 13.18
N ARG A 40 -7.53 -13.21 14.40
CA ARG A 40 -7.75 -14.66 14.63
C ARG A 40 -8.99 -15.25 13.93
N HIS A 41 -9.92 -14.40 13.48
CA HIS A 41 -11.18 -14.80 12.88
C HIS A 41 -11.18 -14.69 11.36
N GLY A 42 -10.13 -14.12 10.77
CA GLY A 42 -10.00 -14.02 9.32
C GLY A 42 -9.19 -12.80 8.88
N THR A 43 -9.25 -12.59 7.56
CA THR A 43 -8.50 -11.57 6.84
C THR A 43 -9.43 -10.75 5.98
N LEU A 44 -9.25 -9.43 6.01
CA LEU A 44 -9.90 -8.49 5.12
C LEU A 44 -8.86 -7.92 4.15
N LEU A 45 -9.19 -7.94 2.86
CA LEU A 45 -8.40 -7.32 1.80
C LEU A 45 -9.15 -6.11 1.24
N VAL A 46 -8.47 -4.97 1.17
CA VAL A 46 -8.99 -3.74 0.59
C VAL A 46 -8.04 -3.22 -0.46
N ASN A 47 -8.56 -2.98 -1.66
CA ASN A 47 -7.80 -2.49 -2.80
C ASN A 47 -8.16 -1.02 -3.05
N THR A 48 -7.16 -0.20 -3.35
CA THR A 48 -7.30 1.22 -3.72
C THR A 48 -6.53 1.48 -5.00
N ASN A 49 -7.20 2.02 -6.02
CA ASN A 49 -6.54 2.45 -7.24
C ASN A 49 -6.05 3.89 -7.08
N VAL A 50 -4.75 4.11 -7.26
CA VAL A 50 -4.13 5.43 -7.20
C VAL A 50 -3.62 5.78 -8.59
N LEU A 51 -4.06 6.92 -9.10
CA LEU A 51 -3.63 7.48 -10.37
C LEU A 51 -2.91 8.81 -10.13
N VAL A 52 -1.68 8.93 -10.62
CA VAL A 52 -0.88 10.15 -10.57
C VAL A 52 -0.76 10.71 -12.00
N MET A 53 -1.17 11.97 -12.21
CA MET A 53 -1.23 12.62 -13.53
C MET A 53 -0.14 13.66 -13.72
#